data_AF-A0A674EMD3-F1
#
_entry.id   AF-A0A674EMD3-F1
#
_cell.length_a   1.000
_cell.length_b   1.000
_cell.length_c   1.000
_cell.angle_alpha   90.00
_cell.angle_beta   90.00
_cell.angle_gamma   90.00
#
_symmetry.space_group_name_H-M   'P 1'
#
loop_
_entity.id
_entity.type
_entity.pdbx_description
1 polymer ?
#
loop_
_entity_poly.entity_id
_entity_poly.type
_entity_poly.pdbx_seq_one_letter_code
_entity_poly.pdbx_strand_id
1 'polypeptide(L)'
;MCVGQQPVVPVMRGETCLSCKGICSGFIPHSWRKVCTVCGCSVEDHGTSCDIDDDHKIGRLLADSKYTHLTAKVKGIRVYKRNRMVITNPVVSKKNPTFNTITYDWAPPGLTQKLAMLYMALVPEEKRPVAGTEGAMYRRRQLMRQLPVYDLNPSQCHGPLSEDQLQAMSVFMKRYKEEALGVGEVALPGEGGANPPPVVKGGGQKNGAVTRGPGKATIIQSDTNTTTTNGTDDGYKKRKYHCSGCGELTPLNSPVVYAEGAGYDKQWHPTCFVCSECGEALVDLVYFWKEGELLCGRHYCQRTRPRCAGCDEVRGEERRGERRKERRGEERGERRGEERREAKGEERREAKGEERRGEER
;
A
#
# COMPACT_ATOMS: atom_id res chain seq x y z
N MET A 1 -21.32 -45.85 11.11
CA MET A 1 -20.41 -45.42 12.20
C MET A 1 -19.34 -44.52 11.59
N CYS A 2 -19.18 -43.33 12.14
CA CYS A 2 -18.18 -42.33 11.76
C CYS A 2 -16.77 -42.82 12.08
N VAL A 3 -15.79 -42.56 11.21
CA VAL A 3 -14.47 -42.06 11.65
C VAL A 3 -13.95 -41.14 10.54
N GLY A 4 -13.95 -39.83 10.81
CA GLY A 4 -13.38 -38.83 9.94
C GLY A 4 -11.86 -38.84 10.02
N GLN A 5 -11.20 -38.81 8.87
CA GLN A 5 -9.80 -38.44 8.77
C GLN A 5 -9.74 -37.01 8.27
N GLN A 6 -9.46 -36.09 9.20
CA GLN A 6 -9.09 -34.72 8.85
C GLN A 6 -7.80 -34.76 8.03
N PRO A 7 -7.66 -33.92 6.98
CA PRO A 7 -6.37 -33.74 6.34
C PRO A 7 -5.43 -33.08 7.36
N VAL A 8 -4.38 -33.81 7.73
CA VAL A 8 -3.26 -33.31 8.53
C VAL A 8 -2.60 -32.16 7.75
N VAL A 9 -2.94 -30.94 8.13
CA VAL A 9 -2.23 -29.73 7.68
C VAL A 9 -0.79 -29.79 8.17
N PRO A 10 0.23 -29.61 7.31
CA PRO A 10 1.61 -29.66 7.74
C PRO A 10 1.86 -28.57 8.79
N VAL A 11 2.35 -28.96 9.96
CA VAL A 11 2.89 -28.03 10.94
C VAL A 11 4.15 -27.41 10.30
N MET A 12 4.02 -26.19 9.77
CA MET A 12 5.19 -25.39 9.42
C MET A 12 5.90 -25.12 10.74
N ARG A 13 7.02 -25.80 10.96
CA ARG A 13 7.88 -25.64 12.14
C ARG A 13 8.49 -24.25 12.05
N GLY A 14 7.77 -23.25 12.55
CA GLY A 14 8.00 -21.83 12.31
C GLY A 14 7.90 -21.04 13.61
N GLU A 15 8.56 -19.89 13.59
CA GLU A 15 8.80 -18.96 14.70
C GLU A 15 7.60 -18.78 15.64
N THR A 16 7.88 -18.64 16.94
CA THR A 16 6.86 -18.49 17.98
C THR A 16 6.01 -17.23 17.72
N CYS A 17 4.70 -17.35 17.87
CA CYS A 17 3.81 -16.19 17.72
C CYS A 17 4.17 -15.10 18.74
N LEU A 18 4.36 -13.89 18.23
CA LEU A 18 4.79 -12.71 18.97
C LEU A 18 3.69 -12.16 19.88
N SER A 19 2.43 -12.53 19.63
CA SER A 19 1.26 -11.98 20.31
C SER A 19 0.64 -12.95 21.32
N CYS A 20 0.77 -14.27 21.13
CA CYS A 20 0.05 -15.26 21.93
C CYS A 20 0.85 -15.85 23.11
N LYS A 21 2.02 -15.30 23.44
CA LYS A 21 2.86 -15.71 24.59
C LYS A 21 3.09 -17.24 24.68
N GLY A 22 3.23 -17.92 23.54
CA GLY A 22 3.50 -19.36 23.49
C GLY A 22 2.27 -20.29 23.49
N ILE A 23 1.03 -19.77 23.38
CA ILE A 23 -0.18 -20.60 23.20
C ILE A 23 -0.08 -21.53 21.97
N CYS A 24 0.61 -21.11 20.91
CA CYS A 24 0.87 -21.93 19.74
C CYS A 24 2.38 -22.13 19.49
N SER A 25 2.74 -23.30 18.96
CA SER A 25 4.11 -23.67 18.59
C SER A 25 4.48 -23.29 17.14
N GLY A 26 3.59 -22.61 16.43
CA GLY A 26 3.75 -22.22 15.03
C GLY A 26 2.41 -21.78 14.43
N PHE A 27 2.44 -21.20 13.23
CA PHE A 27 1.22 -20.80 12.53
C PHE A 27 0.51 -22.02 11.95
N ILE A 28 -0.71 -22.28 12.41
CA ILE A 28 -1.58 -23.30 11.81
C ILE A 28 -2.71 -22.58 11.08
N PRO A 29 -2.69 -22.53 9.74
CA PRO A 29 -3.66 -21.76 8.97
C PRO A 29 -5.07 -22.29 9.18
N HIS A 30 -6.01 -21.38 9.47
CA HIS A 30 -7.42 -21.71 9.33
C HIS A 30 -7.77 -21.94 7.86
N SER A 31 -8.71 -22.86 7.60
CA SER A 31 -9.15 -23.22 6.26
C SER A 31 -9.72 -22.09 5.40
N TRP A 32 -10.05 -20.93 5.97
CA TRP A 32 -10.61 -19.79 5.22
C TRP A 32 -10.31 -18.43 5.86
N ARG A 33 -10.00 -18.38 7.15
CA ARG A 33 -9.58 -17.15 7.85
C ARG A 33 -8.06 -17.01 7.84
N LYS A 34 -7.55 -15.78 7.78
CA LYS A 34 -6.10 -15.49 7.83
C LYS A 34 -5.56 -15.40 9.26
N VAL A 35 -5.98 -16.37 10.10
CA VAL A 35 -5.61 -16.47 11.51
C VAL A 35 -5.18 -17.88 11.85
N CYS A 36 -4.42 -18.01 12.94
CA CYS A 36 -4.01 -19.29 13.49
C CYS A 36 -5.20 -20.00 14.12
N THR A 37 -5.41 -21.28 13.82
CA THR A 37 -6.48 -22.08 14.44
C THR A 37 -6.29 -22.30 15.94
N VAL A 38 -5.05 -22.19 16.43
CA VAL A 38 -4.70 -22.44 17.83
C VAL A 38 -4.83 -21.18 18.68
N CYS A 39 -4.17 -20.09 18.28
CA CYS A 39 -4.13 -18.86 19.09
C CYS A 39 -5.05 -17.75 18.57
N GLY A 40 -5.63 -17.88 17.38
CA GLY A 40 -6.47 -16.83 16.76
C GLY A 40 -5.70 -15.59 16.28
N CYS A 41 -4.38 -15.52 16.51
CA CYS A 41 -3.55 -14.42 16.03
C CYS A 41 -3.40 -14.46 14.51
N SER A 42 -3.13 -13.31 13.91
CA SER A 42 -2.98 -13.17 12.45
C SER A 42 -1.70 -13.85 11.97
N VAL A 43 -1.62 -14.14 10.66
CA VAL A 43 -0.37 -14.60 10.02
C VAL A 43 0.80 -13.66 10.33
N GLU A 44 0.51 -12.35 10.41
CA GLU A 44 1.49 -11.28 10.66
C GLU A 44 2.16 -11.42 12.04
N ASP A 45 1.42 -11.96 13.02
CA ASP A 45 1.90 -12.18 14.39
C ASP A 45 2.82 -13.40 14.52
N HIS A 46 2.93 -14.21 13.47
CA HIS A 46 3.74 -15.43 13.45
C HIS A 46 5.04 -15.31 12.67
N GLY A 47 5.38 -14.13 12.15
CA GLY A 47 6.68 -13.89 11.50
C GLY A 47 6.96 -14.78 10.30
N THR A 48 5.92 -15.33 9.64
CA THR A 48 6.10 -16.41 8.66
C THR A 48 6.79 -16.01 7.35
N SER A 49 7.11 -14.72 7.13
CA SER A 49 7.79 -14.23 5.92
C SER A 49 9.30 -14.12 6.11
N CYS A 50 10.05 -14.54 5.10
CA CYS A 50 11.50 -14.30 5.04
C CYS A 50 11.83 -13.11 4.12
N ASP A 51 13.08 -12.63 4.19
CA ASP A 51 13.59 -11.55 3.32
C ASP A 51 13.35 -11.83 1.83
N ILE A 52 13.49 -13.10 1.41
CA ILE A 52 13.31 -13.50 0.01
C ILE A 52 11.85 -13.35 -0.41
N ASP A 53 10.89 -13.73 0.45
CA ASP A 53 9.47 -13.61 0.16
C ASP A 53 9.05 -12.15 0.05
N ASP A 54 9.58 -11.31 0.94
CA ASP A 54 9.33 -9.87 0.95
C ASP A 54 9.93 -9.19 -0.28
N ASP A 55 11.14 -9.57 -0.69
CA ASP A 55 11.78 -9.05 -1.90
C ASP A 55 11.00 -9.47 -3.18
N HIS A 56 10.44 -10.68 -3.23
CA HIS A 56 9.56 -11.09 -4.33
C HIS A 56 8.22 -10.34 -4.33
N LYS A 57 7.63 -10.12 -3.16
CA LYS A 57 6.37 -9.39 -2.99
C LYS A 57 6.49 -7.95 -3.49
N ILE A 58 7.50 -7.22 -3.03
CA ILE A 58 7.78 -5.86 -3.49
C ILE A 58 8.21 -5.88 -4.97
N GLY A 59 9.01 -6.86 -5.37
CA GLY A 59 9.44 -7.03 -6.77
C GLY A 59 8.25 -7.13 -7.73
N ARG A 60 7.22 -7.90 -7.38
CA ARG A 60 5.97 -8.01 -8.15
C ARG A 60 5.13 -6.74 -8.12
N LEU A 61 5.07 -6.06 -6.98
CA LEU A 61 4.34 -4.79 -6.84
C LEU A 61 4.92 -3.72 -7.77
N LEU A 62 6.24 -3.55 -7.75
CA LEU A 62 6.95 -2.52 -8.52
C LEU A 62 7.17 -2.92 -9.99
N ALA A 63 7.06 -4.20 -10.32
CA ALA A 63 7.11 -4.67 -11.71
C ALA A 63 6.02 -4.00 -12.57
N ASP A 64 6.38 -3.67 -13.81
CA ASP A 64 5.50 -3.05 -14.80
C ASP A 64 4.94 -1.69 -14.35
N SER A 65 5.64 -1.04 -13.41
CA SER A 65 5.42 0.35 -13.01
C SER A 65 6.63 1.22 -13.37
N LYS A 66 6.51 2.53 -13.20
CA LYS A 66 7.65 3.47 -13.32
C LYS A 66 8.81 3.16 -12.34
N TYR A 67 8.54 2.39 -11.29
CA TYR A 67 9.53 1.96 -10.30
C TYR A 67 10.23 0.63 -10.64
N THR A 68 10.07 0.11 -11.85
CA THR A 68 10.71 -1.14 -12.29
C THR A 68 12.24 -1.13 -12.11
N HIS A 69 12.89 0.04 -12.16
CA HIS A 69 14.33 0.19 -11.95
C HIS A 69 14.80 -0.23 -10.54
N LEU A 70 13.91 -0.16 -9.54
CA LEU A 70 14.13 -0.66 -8.17
C LEU A 70 14.04 -2.19 -8.06
N THR A 71 13.81 -2.89 -9.18
CA THR A 71 13.74 -4.35 -9.23
C THR A 71 14.85 -4.93 -10.10
N ALA A 72 15.18 -6.20 -9.87
CA ALA A 72 16.04 -7.02 -10.72
C ALA A 72 15.25 -8.26 -11.20
N LYS A 73 15.64 -8.84 -12.34
CA LYS A 73 15.08 -10.11 -12.82
C LYS A 73 16.05 -11.23 -12.46
N VAL A 74 15.64 -12.13 -11.58
CA VAL A 74 16.44 -13.29 -11.13
C VAL A 74 15.67 -14.55 -11.49
N LYS A 75 16.25 -15.42 -12.32
CA LYS A 75 15.60 -16.66 -12.81
C LYS A 75 14.18 -16.45 -13.34
N GLY A 76 13.96 -15.36 -14.08
CA GLY A 76 12.65 -15.03 -14.65
C GLY A 76 11.72 -14.23 -13.74
N ILE A 77 11.96 -14.22 -12.42
CA ILE A 77 11.11 -13.58 -11.41
C ILE A 77 11.65 -12.17 -11.10
N ARG A 78 10.75 -11.20 -10.92
CA ARG A 78 11.11 -9.85 -10.46
C ARG A 78 11.30 -9.84 -8.94
N VAL A 79 12.45 -9.35 -8.50
CA VAL A 79 12.88 -9.27 -7.10
C VAL A 79 13.23 -7.82 -6.78
N TYR A 80 12.87 -7.34 -5.60
CA TYR A 80 13.23 -6.02 -5.13
C TYR A 80 14.74 -5.89 -4.92
N LYS A 81 15.35 -4.81 -5.42
CA LYS A 81 16.74 -4.44 -5.11
C LYS A 81 16.77 -3.72 -3.77
N ARG A 82 16.43 -4.44 -2.70
CA ARG A 82 16.40 -3.91 -1.35
C ARG A 82 17.78 -3.38 -0.96
N ASN A 83 17.80 -2.14 -0.47
CA ASN A 83 19.04 -1.50 0.00
C ASN A 83 19.31 -1.90 1.46
N ARG A 84 20.19 -2.89 1.67
CA ARG A 84 20.71 -3.26 3.01
C ARG A 84 21.89 -2.34 3.34
N MET A 85 21.75 -1.50 4.37
CA MET A 85 22.79 -0.55 4.77
C MET A 85 23.61 -1.11 5.94
N VAL A 86 24.92 -1.25 5.76
CA VAL A 86 25.85 -1.67 6.81
C VAL A 86 26.68 -0.47 7.26
N ILE A 87 26.69 -0.19 8.56
CA ILE A 87 27.48 0.87 9.18
C ILE A 87 28.52 0.22 10.08
N THR A 88 29.80 0.47 9.81
CA THR A 88 30.90 0.01 10.64
C THR A 88 31.51 1.21 11.36
N ASN A 89 31.30 1.29 12.68
CA ASN A 89 31.89 2.35 13.49
C ASN A 89 33.21 1.85 14.11
N PRO A 90 34.37 2.43 13.77
CA PRO A 90 35.64 2.04 14.36
C PRO A 90 35.69 2.48 15.83
N VAL A 91 35.86 1.53 16.74
CA VAL A 91 36.14 1.79 18.15
C VAL A 91 37.66 1.78 18.32
N VAL A 92 38.25 2.96 18.33
CA VAL A 92 39.70 3.13 18.48
C VAL A 92 40.07 2.93 19.96
N SER A 93 40.41 1.70 20.32
CA SER A 93 41.14 1.42 21.56
C SER A 93 42.64 1.28 21.28
N LYS A 94 43.47 1.88 22.14
CA LYS A 94 44.94 1.98 22.00
C LYS A 94 45.68 0.62 21.87
N LYS A 95 45.02 -0.52 22.09
CA LYS A 95 45.64 -1.85 22.03
C LYS A 95 44.98 -2.83 21.06
N ASN A 96 43.73 -2.60 20.63
CA ASN A 96 43.03 -3.45 19.67
C ASN A 96 41.91 -2.62 19.01
N PRO A 97 41.97 -2.30 17.70
CA PRO A 97 40.84 -1.70 17.01
C PRO A 97 39.70 -2.72 16.96
N THR A 98 38.56 -2.40 17.59
CA THR A 98 37.32 -3.17 17.44
C THR A 98 36.37 -2.42 16.53
N PHE A 99 35.55 -3.12 15.77
CA PHE A 99 34.58 -2.51 14.86
C PHE A 99 33.18 -2.88 15.34
N ASN A 100 32.34 -1.87 15.61
CA ASN A 100 30.93 -2.10 15.85
C ASN A 100 30.18 -2.01 14.53
N THR A 101 29.61 -3.13 14.09
CA THR A 101 28.89 -3.23 12.81
C THR A 101 27.40 -3.29 13.05
N ILE A 102 26.67 -2.29 12.57
CA ILE A 102 25.21 -2.22 12.59
C ILE A 102 24.70 -2.48 11.18
N THR A 103 23.86 -3.50 11.02
CA THR A 103 23.21 -3.81 9.74
C THR A 103 21.75 -3.40 9.78
N TYR A 104 21.34 -2.51 8.89
CA TYR A 104 19.93 -2.21 8.62
C TYR A 104 19.43 -3.11 7.49
N ASP A 105 18.34 -3.83 7.72
CA ASP A 105 17.69 -4.72 6.74
C ASP A 105 17.07 -3.93 5.56
N TRP A 106 16.83 -2.63 5.75
CA TRP A 106 16.35 -1.73 4.72
C TRP A 106 16.79 -0.29 4.99
N ALA A 107 17.08 0.45 3.92
CA ALA A 107 17.26 1.89 3.91
C ALA A 107 16.64 2.49 2.63
N PRO A 108 16.26 3.79 2.62
CA PRO A 108 15.75 4.41 1.42
C PRO A 108 16.73 4.28 0.24
N PRO A 109 16.23 3.99 -0.98
CA PRO A 109 17.07 3.83 -2.15
C PRO A 109 17.64 5.18 -2.61
N GLY A 110 18.79 5.16 -3.30
CA GLY A 110 19.36 6.34 -3.95
C GLY A 110 20.02 7.38 -3.04
N LEU A 111 20.18 7.08 -1.74
CA LEU A 111 20.80 8.00 -0.78
C LEU A 111 22.30 7.80 -0.61
N THR A 112 23.00 8.90 -0.30
CA THR A 112 24.32 8.81 0.33
C THR A 112 24.19 8.20 1.73
N GLN A 113 25.23 7.52 2.20
CA GLN A 113 25.23 6.91 3.54
C GLN A 113 24.95 7.95 4.64
N LYS A 114 25.50 9.16 4.52
CA LYS A 114 25.26 10.26 5.46
C LYS A 114 23.78 10.63 5.54
N LEU A 115 23.11 10.80 4.41
CA LEU A 115 21.69 11.17 4.38
C LEU A 115 20.80 10.02 4.87
N ALA A 116 21.14 8.77 4.53
CA ALA A 116 20.46 7.59 5.05
C ALA A 116 20.59 7.46 6.57
N MET A 117 21.75 7.79 7.14
CA MET A 117 21.96 7.82 8.59
C MET A 117 21.10 8.90 9.26
N LEU A 118 21.03 10.10 8.69
CA LEU A 118 20.15 11.17 9.20
C LEU A 118 18.68 10.75 9.15
N TYR A 119 18.26 10.07 8.07
CA TYR A 119 16.90 9.53 7.96
C TYR A 119 16.63 8.49 9.07
N MET A 120 17.52 7.52 9.26
CA MET A 120 17.36 6.49 10.29
C MET A 120 17.31 7.06 11.71
N ALA A 121 18.04 8.15 11.97
CA ALA A 121 18.01 8.84 13.26
C ALA A 121 16.62 9.47 13.57
N LEU A 122 15.85 9.84 12.55
CA LEU A 122 14.49 10.37 12.68
C LEU A 122 13.42 9.28 12.83
N VAL A 123 13.75 8.03 12.48
CA VAL A 123 12.86 6.88 12.73
C VAL A 123 12.94 6.52 14.22
N PRO A 124 11.79 6.31 14.91
CA PRO A 124 11.77 5.84 16.30
C PRO A 124 12.61 4.58 16.48
N GLU A 125 13.36 4.49 17.57
CA GLU A 125 14.36 3.43 17.78
C GLU A 125 13.75 2.03 17.68
N GLU A 126 12.56 1.85 18.23
CA GLU A 126 11.81 0.59 18.25
C GLU A 126 11.29 0.20 16.86
N LYS A 127 11.29 1.13 15.90
CA LYS A 127 10.83 0.94 14.52
C LYS A 127 11.98 0.94 13.50
N ARG A 128 13.24 1.14 13.93
CA ARG A 128 14.40 1.11 13.03
C ARG A 128 14.64 -0.33 12.55
N PRO A 129 14.81 -0.58 11.23
CA PRO A 129 14.95 -1.93 10.70
C PRO A 129 16.36 -2.49 10.90
N VAL A 130 16.88 -2.48 12.13
CA VAL A 130 18.19 -3.06 12.45
C VAL A 130 18.05 -4.57 12.53
N ALA A 131 18.90 -5.31 11.80
CA ALA A 131 18.83 -6.75 11.68
C ALA A 131 18.83 -7.43 13.06
N GLY A 132 17.86 -8.32 13.28
CA GLY A 132 17.72 -9.06 14.54
C GLY A 132 17.04 -8.28 15.68
N THR A 133 16.58 -7.05 15.45
CA THR A 133 15.86 -6.25 16.46
C THR A 133 14.35 -6.27 16.24
N GLU A 134 13.59 -5.84 17.26
CA GLU A 134 12.14 -5.63 17.17
C GLU A 134 11.74 -4.71 16.00
N GLY A 135 12.56 -3.71 15.66
CA GLY A 135 12.26 -2.80 14.56
C GLY A 135 12.36 -3.47 13.17
N ALA A 136 13.25 -4.46 13.01
CA ALA A 136 13.27 -5.28 11.79
C ALA A 136 12.04 -6.20 11.69
N MET A 137 11.62 -6.79 12.82
CA MET A 137 10.38 -7.58 12.87
C MET A 137 9.14 -6.72 12.61
N TYR A 138 9.09 -5.52 13.20
CA TYR A 138 8.06 -4.51 12.95
C TYR A 138 7.96 -4.20 11.45
N ARG A 139 9.08 -3.92 10.78
CA ARG A 139 9.09 -3.69 9.33
C ARG A 139 8.48 -4.86 8.55
N ARG A 140 8.89 -6.11 8.84
CA ARG A 140 8.32 -7.30 8.18
C ARG A 140 6.82 -7.44 8.42
N ARG A 141 6.35 -7.18 9.65
CA ARG A 141 4.93 -7.16 9.98
C ARG A 141 4.17 -6.11 9.15
N GLN A 142 4.71 -4.90 9.06
CA GLN A 142 4.12 -3.85 8.23
C GLN A 142 4.11 -4.22 6.74
N LEU A 143 5.13 -4.92 6.21
CA LEU A 143 5.10 -5.42 4.83
C LEU A 143 3.96 -6.41 4.59
N MET A 144 3.72 -7.35 5.52
CA MET A 144 2.61 -8.29 5.41
C MET A 144 1.24 -7.58 5.49
N ARG A 145 1.11 -6.66 6.45
CA ARG A 145 -0.14 -5.93 6.71
C ARG A 145 -0.51 -4.92 5.65
N GLN A 146 0.45 -4.10 5.24
CA GLN A 146 0.22 -3.00 4.31
C GLN A 146 0.18 -3.47 2.86
N LEU A 147 0.84 -4.58 2.54
CA LEU A 147 0.92 -5.13 1.18
C LEU A 147 0.52 -6.62 1.16
N PRO A 148 -0.76 -6.96 1.43
CA PRO A 148 -1.19 -8.35 1.45
C PRO A 148 -0.95 -9.03 0.09
N VAL A 149 -0.29 -10.20 0.10
CA VAL A 149 0.16 -10.87 -1.14
C VAL A 149 -0.99 -11.20 -2.09
N TYR A 150 -2.17 -11.50 -1.55
CA TYR A 150 -3.39 -11.81 -2.32
C TYR A 150 -4.02 -10.59 -2.99
N ASP A 151 -3.73 -9.37 -2.54
CA ASP A 151 -4.12 -8.15 -3.26
C ASP A 151 -3.20 -7.88 -4.48
N LEU A 152 -2.00 -8.47 -4.47
CA LEU A 152 -0.94 -8.30 -5.47
C LEU A 152 -0.78 -9.49 -6.41
N ASN A 153 -1.32 -10.65 -6.03
CA ASN A 153 -1.21 -11.87 -6.78
C ASN A 153 -2.51 -12.68 -6.66
N PRO A 154 -3.36 -12.67 -7.70
CA PRO A 154 -4.62 -13.42 -7.72
C PRO A 154 -4.43 -14.92 -7.48
N SER A 155 -3.27 -15.49 -7.81
CA SER A 155 -2.96 -16.90 -7.57
C SER A 155 -2.79 -17.25 -6.08
N GLN A 156 -2.78 -16.24 -5.19
CA GLN A 156 -2.66 -16.39 -3.73
C GLN A 156 -4.00 -16.13 -3.02
N CYS A 157 -5.06 -15.84 -3.78
CA CYS A 157 -6.42 -15.76 -3.24
C CYS A 157 -6.93 -17.15 -2.84
N HIS A 158 -7.92 -17.17 -1.95
CA HIS A 158 -8.54 -18.39 -1.47
C HIS A 158 -9.50 -18.95 -2.52
N GLY A 159 -9.16 -20.13 -3.03
CA GLY A 159 -9.95 -20.84 -4.03
C GLY A 159 -9.71 -20.33 -5.46
N PRO A 160 -10.18 -21.08 -6.47
CA PRO A 160 -10.05 -20.66 -7.85
C PRO A 160 -10.92 -19.43 -8.11
N LEU A 161 -10.30 -18.37 -8.64
CA LEU A 161 -11.02 -17.21 -9.16
C LEU A 161 -11.58 -17.55 -10.54
N SER A 162 -12.77 -17.04 -10.87
CA SER A 162 -13.29 -17.12 -12.24
C SER A 162 -12.45 -16.29 -13.21
N GLU A 163 -12.55 -16.57 -14.51
CA GLU A 163 -11.83 -15.82 -15.55
C GLU A 163 -12.16 -14.32 -15.50
N ASP A 164 -13.44 -13.98 -15.34
CA ASP A 164 -13.89 -12.59 -15.16
C ASP A 164 -13.27 -11.91 -13.93
N GLN A 165 -13.13 -12.65 -12.82
CA GLN A 165 -12.51 -12.14 -11.60
C GLN A 165 -11.01 -11.91 -11.79
N LEU A 166 -10.31 -12.83 -12.45
CA LEU A 166 -8.89 -12.69 -12.79
C LEU A 166 -8.67 -11.47 -13.70
N GLN A 167 -9.51 -11.30 -14.72
CA GLN A 167 -9.44 -10.15 -15.61
C GLN A 167 -9.70 -8.84 -14.86
N ALA A 168 -10.73 -8.80 -14.00
CA ALA A 168 -11.03 -7.64 -13.18
C ALA A 168 -9.92 -7.31 -12.17
N MET A 169 -9.21 -8.31 -11.64
CA MET A 169 -8.03 -8.09 -10.81
C MET A 169 -6.84 -7.58 -11.61
N SER A 170 -6.60 -8.11 -12.81
CA SER A 170 -5.53 -7.66 -13.71
C SER A 170 -5.69 -6.19 -14.08
N VAL A 171 -6.90 -5.78 -14.51
CA VAL A 171 -7.21 -4.38 -14.84
C VAL A 171 -7.03 -3.48 -13.61
N PHE A 172 -7.50 -3.93 -12.44
CA PHE A 172 -7.34 -3.20 -11.19
C PHE A 172 -5.87 -3.00 -10.82
N MET A 173 -5.07 -4.06 -10.94
CA MET A 173 -3.64 -4.02 -10.64
C MET A 173 -2.88 -3.08 -11.57
N LYS A 174 -3.15 -3.18 -12.88
CA LYS A 174 -2.57 -2.27 -13.86
C LYS A 174 -2.89 -0.81 -13.51
N ARG A 175 -4.15 -0.51 -13.25
CA ARG A 175 -4.61 0.84 -12.95
C ARG A 175 -3.94 1.43 -11.71
N TYR A 176 -3.90 0.70 -10.60
CA TYR A 176 -3.26 1.26 -9.40
C TYR A 176 -1.76 1.46 -9.59
N LYS A 177 -1.08 0.59 -10.36
CA LYS A 177 0.37 0.72 -10.63
C LYS A 177 0.70 1.97 -11.45
N GLU A 178 -0.22 2.36 -12.34
CA GLU A 178 -0.09 3.52 -13.21
C GLU A 178 -0.51 4.82 -12.51
N GLU A 179 -1.61 4.79 -11.75
CA GLU A 179 -2.28 6.02 -11.27
C GLU A 179 -2.01 6.33 -9.78
N ALA A 180 -1.75 5.32 -8.94
CA ALA A 180 -1.78 5.49 -7.49
C ALA A 180 -0.47 5.08 -6.79
N LEU A 181 0.15 4.00 -7.24
CA LEU A 181 1.36 3.45 -6.63
C LEU A 181 2.51 4.44 -6.72
N GLY A 182 3.16 4.65 -5.58
CA GLY A 182 4.32 5.50 -5.43
C GLY A 182 5.38 4.88 -4.52
N VAL A 183 6.62 5.32 -4.69
CA VAL A 183 7.71 5.08 -3.73
C VAL A 183 8.22 6.45 -3.31
N GLY A 184 8.24 6.72 -2.00
CA GLY A 184 8.67 8.00 -1.46
C GLY A 184 10.15 8.27 -1.74
N GLU A 185 10.46 9.51 -2.09
CA GLU A 185 11.83 9.97 -2.33
C GLU A 185 12.33 10.71 -1.09
N VAL A 186 13.50 10.32 -0.57
CA VAL A 186 14.11 11.01 0.57
C VAL A 186 15.13 12.02 0.06
N ALA A 187 14.97 13.28 0.45
CA ALA A 187 15.88 14.37 0.08
C ALA A 187 15.87 15.46 1.16
N LEU A 188 16.70 16.48 1.02
CA LEU A 188 16.57 17.68 1.85
C LEU A 188 15.41 18.56 1.36
N PRO A 189 14.83 19.41 2.23
CA PRO A 189 13.79 20.36 1.84
C PRO A 189 14.17 21.21 0.63
N GLY A 190 13.35 21.12 -0.42
CA GLY A 190 13.53 21.83 -1.69
C GLY A 190 14.27 21.04 -2.78
N GLU A 191 14.79 19.86 -2.46
CA GLU A 191 15.57 19.04 -3.40
C GLU A 191 14.77 17.86 -4.01
N GLY A 192 13.47 17.76 -3.72
CA GLY A 192 12.61 16.71 -4.25
C GLY A 192 12.54 16.71 -5.78
N GLY A 193 12.63 15.53 -6.40
CA GLY A 193 12.53 15.36 -7.85
C GLY A 193 13.82 15.70 -8.61
N ALA A 194 14.91 16.03 -7.91
CA ALA A 194 16.22 16.30 -8.53
C ALA A 194 16.88 15.03 -9.13
N ASN A 195 16.43 13.84 -8.72
CA ASN A 195 16.90 12.56 -9.25
C ASN A 195 15.74 11.77 -9.89
N PRO A 196 15.24 12.18 -11.07
CA PRO A 196 14.18 11.43 -11.73
C PRO A 196 14.66 10.01 -12.08
N PRO A 197 13.78 9.00 -11.98
CA PRO A 197 14.15 7.64 -12.36
C PRO A 197 14.54 7.59 -13.85
N PRO A 198 15.49 6.71 -14.24
CA PRO A 198 15.88 6.58 -15.64
C PRO A 198 14.67 6.14 -16.47
N VAL A 199 14.28 6.98 -17.44
CA VAL A 199 13.20 6.70 -18.38
C VAL A 199 13.58 5.47 -19.22
N VAL A 200 12.90 4.35 -18.98
CA VAL A 200 13.02 3.16 -19.82
C VAL A 200 12.32 3.43 -21.15
N LYS A 201 13.09 3.75 -22.19
CA LYS A 201 12.56 3.82 -23.57
C LYS A 201 12.14 2.42 -24.01
N GLY A 202 10.82 2.18 -24.06
CA GLY A 202 10.25 0.99 -24.69
C GLY A 202 10.62 0.96 -26.18
N GLY A 203 11.19 -0.16 -26.62
CA GLY A 203 11.54 -0.37 -28.03
C GLY A 203 10.29 -0.46 -28.89
N GLY A 204 10.19 0.44 -29.87
CA GLY A 204 9.20 0.43 -30.95
C GLY A 204 9.85 0.99 -32.22
N GLN A 205 9.61 0.30 -33.33
CA GLN A 205 10.32 0.40 -34.61
C GLN A 205 10.28 1.78 -35.29
N LYS A 206 11.32 2.03 -36.09
CA LYS A 206 11.49 3.15 -37.02
C LYS A 206 10.44 3.09 -38.13
N ASN A 207 9.93 4.25 -38.58
CA ASN A 207 9.95 4.72 -39.97
C ASN A 207 9.21 6.06 -40.15
N GLY A 208 9.75 6.95 -40.98
CA GLY A 208 9.00 8.06 -41.62
C GLY A 208 9.51 9.47 -41.30
N ALA A 209 10.24 10.06 -42.24
CA ALA A 209 10.63 11.47 -42.27
C ALA A 209 9.44 12.41 -42.53
N VAL A 210 9.54 13.71 -42.16
CA VAL A 210 9.19 14.90 -42.98
C VAL A 210 9.27 16.22 -42.15
N THR A 211 10.10 17.13 -42.68
CA THR A 211 10.21 18.62 -42.67
C THR A 211 9.82 19.56 -41.50
N ARG A 212 10.66 20.61 -41.36
CA ARG A 212 10.62 21.80 -40.47
C ARG A 212 9.41 22.74 -40.66
N GLY A 213 9.02 23.41 -39.56
CA GLY A 213 8.36 24.74 -39.54
C GLY A 213 7.95 25.17 -38.11
N PRO A 214 8.07 26.45 -37.69
CA PRO A 214 8.40 26.82 -36.30
C PRO A 214 7.23 27.37 -35.45
N GLY A 215 7.28 27.23 -34.12
CA GLY A 215 6.33 27.89 -33.20
C GLY A 215 6.60 27.67 -31.70
N LYS A 216 7.43 28.56 -31.12
CA LYS A 216 7.54 29.01 -29.70
C LYS A 216 7.38 27.98 -28.56
N ALA A 217 8.51 27.57 -28.01
CA ALA A 217 8.65 27.07 -26.63
C ALA A 217 9.25 28.16 -25.74
N THR A 218 8.61 28.45 -24.61
CA THR A 218 9.15 29.30 -23.54
C THR A 218 10.11 28.46 -22.70
N ILE A 219 11.40 28.79 -22.78
CA ILE A 219 12.48 28.18 -22.00
C ILE A 219 12.65 29.02 -20.73
N ILE A 220 12.48 28.42 -19.55
CA ILE A 220 13.09 28.95 -18.32
C ILE A 220 14.43 28.24 -18.20
N GLN A 221 15.50 29.01 -18.40
CA GLN A 221 16.89 28.56 -18.33
C GLN A 221 17.28 28.37 -16.86
N SER A 222 17.88 27.21 -16.58
CA SER A 222 18.58 26.90 -15.35
C SER A 222 20.06 27.22 -15.55
N ASP A 223 20.52 28.34 -14.99
CA ASP A 223 21.94 28.67 -14.96
C ASP A 223 22.58 28.08 -13.69
N THR A 224 23.37 27.04 -13.90
CA THR A 224 24.45 26.63 -13.01
C THR A 224 25.58 27.65 -13.11
N ASN A 225 26.00 28.26 -11.99
CA ASN A 225 27.35 28.80 -11.93
C ASN A 225 27.92 28.78 -10.51
N THR A 226 29.07 28.12 -10.38
CA THR A 226 29.89 28.06 -9.17
C THR A 226 30.92 29.18 -9.25
N THR A 227 30.80 30.20 -8.40
CA THR A 227 31.90 31.15 -8.15
C THR A 227 31.89 31.63 -6.70
N THR A 228 33.01 31.41 -6.02
CA THR A 228 33.40 31.95 -4.71
C THR A 228 33.55 33.46 -4.75
N THR A 229 32.83 34.23 -3.93
CA THR A 229 33.25 35.55 -3.40
C THR A 229 32.54 35.87 -2.08
N ASN A 230 33.23 36.65 -1.23
CA ASN A 230 32.86 37.02 0.14
C ASN A 230 31.62 37.94 0.23
N GLY A 231 31.02 37.93 1.42
CA GLY A 231 29.70 38.46 1.73
C GLY A 231 29.43 39.93 1.38
N THR A 232 28.19 40.17 0.94
CA THR A 232 27.31 41.23 1.45
C THR A 232 25.87 40.70 1.43
N ASP A 233 25.17 40.99 2.52
CA ASP A 233 23.78 40.65 2.82
C ASP A 233 22.84 41.50 1.95
N ASP A 234 21.95 40.85 1.19
CA ASP A 234 20.59 41.33 0.88
C ASP A 234 19.85 40.33 -0.03
N GLY A 235 18.83 39.66 0.53
CA GLY A 235 17.75 39.03 -0.28
C GLY A 235 17.47 37.53 -0.08
N TYR A 236 18.20 36.81 0.79
CA TYR A 236 17.93 35.39 1.07
C TYR A 236 16.74 35.25 2.04
N LYS A 237 15.51 35.48 1.57
CA LYS A 237 14.35 34.92 2.28
C LYS A 237 14.46 33.39 2.21
N LYS A 238 15.10 32.79 3.23
CA LYS A 238 15.16 31.34 3.44
C LYS A 238 13.74 30.79 3.25
N ARG A 239 13.50 30.07 2.14
CA ARG A 239 12.20 29.46 1.90
C ARG A 239 11.94 28.55 3.10
N LYS A 240 10.86 28.85 3.83
CA LYS A 240 10.43 28.01 4.94
C LYS A 240 9.64 26.87 4.34
N TYR A 241 10.04 25.66 4.65
CA TYR A 241 9.37 24.46 4.21
C TYR A 241 8.58 23.87 5.37
N HIS A 242 7.39 23.36 5.07
CA HIS A 242 6.47 22.82 6.05
C HIS A 242 6.17 21.36 5.74
N CYS A 243 5.96 20.56 6.78
CA CYS A 243 5.51 19.20 6.68
C CYS A 243 4.02 19.18 6.37
N SER A 244 3.62 18.51 5.29
CA SER A 244 2.23 18.31 4.89
C SER A 244 1.44 17.41 5.86
N GLY A 245 2.12 16.67 6.74
CA GLY A 245 1.48 15.79 7.73
C GLY A 245 1.13 16.48 9.05
N CYS A 246 2.06 17.25 9.62
CA CYS A 246 1.88 17.91 10.92
C CYS A 246 1.79 19.44 10.86
N GLY A 247 2.06 20.06 9.71
CA GLY A 247 2.11 21.53 9.54
C GLY A 247 3.40 22.20 10.02
N GLU A 248 4.19 21.50 10.83
CA GLU A 248 5.43 22.02 11.42
C GLU A 248 6.54 22.24 10.39
N LEU A 249 7.50 23.10 10.74
CA LEU A 249 8.64 23.39 9.89
C LEU A 249 9.55 22.16 9.70
N THR A 250 10.05 22.00 8.48
CA THR A 250 11.09 21.02 8.16
C THR A 250 12.45 21.73 8.11
N PRO A 251 13.41 21.39 9.00
CA PRO A 251 14.74 22.01 8.97
C PRO A 251 15.47 21.71 7.65
N LEU A 252 16.14 22.70 7.06
CA LEU A 252 16.83 22.55 5.76
C LEU A 252 17.88 21.43 5.72
N ASN A 253 18.49 21.10 6.86
CA ASN A 253 19.52 20.05 6.97
C ASN A 253 18.95 18.71 7.47
N SER A 254 17.63 18.55 7.49
CA SER A 254 16.95 17.36 7.97
C SER A 254 16.21 16.68 6.82
N PRO A 255 16.41 15.36 6.59
CA PRO A 255 15.75 14.68 5.48
C PRO A 255 14.24 14.70 5.62
N VAL A 256 13.56 14.89 4.49
CA VAL A 256 12.12 14.79 4.32
C VAL A 256 11.80 13.74 3.26
N VAL A 257 10.57 13.27 3.26
CA VAL A 257 10.03 12.37 2.25
C VAL A 257 9.14 13.16 1.30
N TYR A 258 9.34 12.98 0.00
CA TYR A 258 8.48 13.48 -1.08
C TYR A 258 7.64 12.34 -1.65
N ALA A 259 6.41 12.68 -2.06
CA ALA A 259 5.53 11.78 -2.80
C ALA A 259 5.23 12.42 -4.16
N GLU A 260 5.80 11.87 -5.23
CA GLU A 260 5.55 12.32 -6.60
C GLU A 260 4.06 12.47 -6.93
N GLY A 261 3.20 11.55 -6.48
CA GLY A 261 1.74 11.63 -6.71
C GLY A 261 1.09 12.87 -6.08
N ALA A 262 1.71 13.44 -5.05
CA ALA A 262 1.26 14.62 -4.35
C ALA A 262 1.87 15.93 -4.88
N GLY A 263 2.83 15.83 -5.81
CA GLY A 263 3.69 16.93 -6.24
C GLY A 263 4.90 17.13 -5.31
N TYR A 264 5.96 17.75 -5.86
CA TYR A 264 7.19 18.08 -5.12
C TYR A 264 7.09 19.40 -4.32
N ASP A 265 5.90 20.01 -4.29
CA ASP A 265 5.55 21.10 -3.37
C ASP A 265 5.17 20.59 -1.97
N LYS A 266 4.87 19.29 -1.84
CA LYS A 266 4.51 18.64 -0.58
C LYS A 266 5.63 17.74 -0.08
N GLN A 267 5.86 17.79 1.23
CA GLN A 267 6.90 17.01 1.89
C GLN A 267 6.47 16.60 3.29
N TRP A 268 7.00 15.49 3.78
CA TRP A 268 6.68 14.95 5.10
C TRP A 268 7.95 14.70 5.88
N HIS A 269 7.92 14.88 7.20
CA HIS A 269 8.93 14.26 8.05
C HIS A 269 8.86 12.73 7.87
N PRO A 270 9.97 11.99 8.06
CA PRO A 270 9.96 10.53 8.01
C PRO A 270 8.90 9.89 8.91
N THR A 271 8.61 10.49 10.07
CA THR A 271 7.57 10.04 11.02
C THR A 271 6.15 10.44 10.63
N CYS A 272 5.99 11.41 9.75
CA CYS A 272 4.69 11.89 9.26
C CYS A 272 4.28 11.24 7.93
N PHE A 273 5.18 10.47 7.30
CA PHE A 273 4.88 9.73 6.08
C PHE A 273 4.13 8.42 6.40
N VAL A 274 2.87 8.60 6.82
CA VAL A 274 2.00 7.54 7.35
C VAL A 274 0.76 7.35 6.48
N CYS A 275 0.12 6.19 6.59
CA CYS A 275 -1.18 5.96 5.98
C CYS A 275 -2.28 6.74 6.73
N SER A 276 -3.11 7.49 6.02
CA SER A 276 -4.21 8.29 6.61
C SER A 276 -5.27 7.46 7.34
N GLU A 277 -5.39 6.16 7.05
CA GLU A 277 -6.45 5.29 7.61
C GLU A 277 -6.00 4.54 8.87
N CYS A 278 -4.76 4.05 8.92
CA CYS A 278 -4.24 3.33 10.10
C CYS A 278 -3.18 4.07 10.90
N GLY A 279 -2.71 5.23 10.44
CA GLY A 279 -1.68 6.02 11.12
C GLY A 279 -0.28 5.37 11.15
N GLU A 280 -0.10 4.20 10.54
CA GLU A 280 1.19 3.51 10.50
C GLU A 280 2.09 4.07 9.40
N ALA A 281 3.40 4.10 9.68
CA ALA A 281 4.43 4.51 8.73
C ALA A 281 4.38 3.63 7.47
N LEU A 282 4.38 4.27 6.29
CA LEU A 282 4.31 3.59 5.02
C LEU A 282 5.57 2.77 4.78
N VAL A 283 5.40 1.45 4.77
CA VAL A 283 6.52 0.51 4.79
C VAL A 283 7.35 0.61 3.52
N ASP A 284 8.67 0.68 3.69
CA ASP A 284 9.64 0.87 2.61
C ASP A 284 9.37 2.09 1.72
N LEU A 285 8.68 3.10 2.27
CA LEU A 285 8.19 4.28 1.55
C LEU A 285 7.21 3.96 0.41
N VAL A 286 6.69 2.74 0.33
CA VAL A 286 5.67 2.36 -0.65
C VAL A 286 4.34 2.94 -0.23
N TYR A 287 3.72 3.73 -1.11
CA TYR A 287 2.46 4.40 -0.85
C TYR A 287 1.51 4.30 -2.04
N PHE A 288 0.25 4.60 -1.79
CA PHE A 288 -0.80 4.72 -2.78
C PHE A 288 -1.47 6.07 -2.61
N TRP A 289 -1.34 6.93 -3.62
CA TRP A 289 -1.94 8.26 -3.61
C TRP A 289 -3.36 8.21 -4.13
N LYS A 290 -4.32 8.74 -3.35
CA LYS A 290 -5.70 8.86 -3.78
C LYS A 290 -6.38 10.01 -3.06
N GLU A 291 -7.08 10.85 -3.83
CA GLU A 291 -7.92 11.93 -3.28
C GLU A 291 -7.18 12.87 -2.29
N GLY A 292 -5.89 13.12 -2.53
CA GLY A 292 -5.07 13.98 -1.68
C GLY A 292 -4.45 13.28 -0.45
N GLU A 293 -4.61 11.97 -0.33
CA GLU A 293 -4.22 11.19 0.86
C GLU A 293 -3.16 10.13 0.54
N LEU A 294 -2.29 9.89 1.53
CA LEU A 294 -1.32 8.80 1.54
C LEU A 294 -2.00 7.55 2.12
N LEU A 295 -2.09 6.49 1.32
CA LEU A 295 -2.67 5.21 1.74
C LEU A 295 -1.63 4.09 1.64
N CYS A 296 -1.73 3.11 2.55
CA CYS A 296 -1.05 1.84 2.35
C CYS A 296 -1.82 0.98 1.33
N GLY A 297 -1.17 -0.03 0.74
CA GLY A 297 -1.79 -0.87 -0.29
C GLY A 297 -3.10 -1.51 0.19
N ARG A 298 -3.13 -2.03 1.43
CA ARG A 298 -4.34 -2.62 2.03
C ARG A 298 -5.52 -1.66 2.06
N HIS A 299 -5.32 -0.42 2.51
CA HIS A 299 -6.40 0.57 2.64
C HIS A 299 -6.79 1.20 1.30
N TYR A 300 -5.83 1.43 0.41
CA TYR A 300 -6.15 1.82 -0.97
C TYR A 300 -7.07 0.78 -1.62
N CYS A 301 -6.66 -0.50 -1.57
CA CYS A 301 -7.42 -1.62 -2.08
C CYS A 301 -8.82 -1.70 -1.45
N GLN A 302 -8.93 -1.56 -0.12
CA GLN A 302 -10.19 -1.56 0.61
C GLN A 302 -11.15 -0.42 0.21
N ARG A 303 -10.63 0.78 -0.10
CA ARG A 303 -11.44 1.92 -0.58
C ARG A 303 -11.92 1.73 -2.02
N THR A 304 -11.20 0.94 -2.81
CA THR A 304 -11.58 0.64 -4.21
C THR A 304 -12.44 -0.62 -4.36
N ARG A 305 -12.23 -1.63 -3.51
CA ARG A 305 -12.92 -2.93 -3.58
C ARG A 305 -13.22 -3.41 -2.16
N PRO A 306 -14.45 -3.88 -1.88
CA PRO A 306 -14.78 -4.40 -0.56
C PRO A 306 -13.95 -5.65 -0.25
N ARG A 307 -13.49 -5.72 1.00
CA ARG A 307 -12.74 -6.87 1.52
C ARG A 307 -13.69 -7.86 2.20
N CYS A 308 -13.45 -9.15 2.02
CA CYS A 308 -14.20 -10.19 2.71
C CYS A 308 -13.85 -10.22 4.21
N ALA A 309 -14.83 -10.13 5.11
CA ALA A 309 -14.59 -10.20 6.56
C ALA A 309 -14.02 -11.54 7.05
N GLY A 310 -14.17 -12.61 6.25
CA GLY A 310 -13.65 -13.95 6.57
C GLY A 310 -12.22 -14.15 6.08
N CYS A 311 -12.02 -14.12 4.76
CA CYS A 311 -10.70 -14.40 4.15
C CYS A 311 -9.80 -13.19 3.99
N ASP A 312 -10.26 -11.98 4.35
CA ASP A 312 -9.51 -10.73 4.22
C ASP A 312 -9.10 -10.40 2.77
N GLU A 313 -9.70 -11.00 1.74
CA GLU A 313 -9.33 -10.75 0.33
C GLU A 313 -10.24 -9.70 -0.32
N VAL A 314 -9.69 -8.93 -1.26
CA VAL A 314 -10.50 -8.02 -2.10
C VAL A 314 -11.39 -8.82 -3.04
N ARG A 315 -12.70 -8.54 -3.03
CA ARG A 315 -13.63 -9.22 -3.92
C ARG A 315 -13.56 -8.63 -5.34
N GLY A 316 -13.60 -9.52 -6.33
CA GLY A 316 -14.06 -9.16 -7.67
C GLY A 316 -15.42 -8.47 -7.54
N GLU A 317 -15.67 -7.38 -8.27
CA GLU A 317 -16.90 -6.60 -8.07
C GLU A 317 -18.13 -7.49 -8.34
N GLU A 318 -18.85 -7.87 -7.29
CA GLU A 318 -20.21 -8.34 -7.45
C GLU A 318 -21.13 -7.12 -7.42
N ARG A 319 -21.30 -6.53 -8.61
CA ARG A 319 -22.48 -5.80 -9.07
C ARG A 319 -23.09 -4.81 -8.06
N ARG A 320 -22.48 -3.62 -7.92
CA ARG A 320 -23.20 -2.42 -7.40
C ARG A 320 -24.50 -2.12 -8.17
N GLY A 321 -24.62 -2.59 -9.40
CA GLY A 321 -25.82 -2.47 -10.23
C GLY A 321 -26.97 -3.41 -9.84
N GLU A 322 -26.70 -4.59 -9.25
CA GLU A 322 -27.78 -5.55 -8.92
C GLU A 322 -28.42 -5.27 -7.58
N ARG A 323 -27.64 -4.96 -6.52
CA ARG A 323 -28.23 -4.54 -5.23
C ARG A 323 -29.12 -3.31 -5.36
N ARG A 324 -28.87 -2.43 -6.34
CA ARG A 324 -29.72 -1.27 -6.64
C ARG A 324 -30.97 -1.64 -7.45
N LYS A 325 -30.92 -2.67 -8.29
CA LYS A 325 -32.09 -3.22 -9.00
C LYS A 325 -32.96 -4.07 -8.09
N GLU A 326 -32.36 -4.82 -7.17
CA GLU A 326 -33.02 -5.66 -6.18
C GLU A 326 -33.76 -4.80 -5.16
N ARG A 327 -33.12 -3.77 -4.57
CA ARG A 327 -33.81 -2.78 -3.73
C ARG A 327 -34.93 -2.03 -4.45
N ARG A 328 -34.74 -1.65 -5.72
CA ARG A 328 -35.80 -1.04 -6.54
C ARG A 328 -36.91 -2.02 -6.91
N GLY A 329 -36.61 -3.32 -6.95
CA GLY A 329 -37.56 -4.41 -7.18
C GLY A 329 -38.40 -4.68 -5.95
N GLU A 330 -37.77 -4.73 -4.76
CA GLU A 330 -38.44 -4.83 -3.46
C GLU A 330 -39.35 -3.63 -3.20
N GLU A 331 -38.86 -2.39 -3.37
CA GLU A 331 -39.68 -1.16 -3.21
C GLU A 331 -40.87 -1.09 -4.19
N ARG A 332 -40.74 -1.67 -5.39
CA ARG A 332 -41.85 -1.79 -6.36
C ARG A 332 -42.81 -2.93 -6.01
N GLY A 333 -42.31 -4.01 -5.42
CA GLY A 333 -43.10 -5.13 -4.94
C GLY A 333 -43.96 -4.74 -3.73
N GLU A 334 -43.38 -3.99 -2.79
CA GLU A 334 -44.07 -3.47 -1.60
C GLU A 334 -45.22 -2.52 -1.99
N ARG A 335 -44.98 -1.53 -2.87
CA ARG A 335 -46.05 -0.63 -3.36
C ARG A 335 -47.18 -1.36 -4.06
N ARG A 336 -46.88 -2.33 -4.92
CA ARG A 336 -47.91 -3.16 -5.58
C ARG A 336 -48.66 -4.03 -4.57
N GLY A 337 -48.01 -4.47 -3.50
CA GLY A 337 -48.63 -5.21 -2.41
C GLY A 337 -49.59 -4.36 -1.59
N GLU A 338 -49.27 -3.09 -1.38
CA GLU A 338 -50.08 -2.10 -0.68
C GLU A 338 -51.34 -1.73 -1.48
N GLU A 339 -51.18 -1.36 -2.77
CA GLU A 339 -52.30 -1.06 -3.68
C GLU A 339 -53.30 -2.23 -3.77
N ARG A 340 -52.81 -3.48 -3.78
CA ARG A 340 -53.65 -4.68 -3.87
C ARG A 340 -54.38 -4.99 -2.55
N ARG A 341 -53.86 -4.54 -1.41
CA ARG A 341 -54.52 -4.64 -0.10
C ARG A 341 -55.61 -3.58 0.03
N GLU A 342 -55.37 -2.38 -0.48
CA GLU A 342 -56.35 -1.30 -0.52
C GLU A 342 -57.56 -1.66 -1.41
N ALA A 343 -57.32 -2.13 -2.64
CA ALA A 343 -58.40 -2.55 -3.54
C ALA A 343 -59.29 -3.67 -2.95
N LYS A 344 -58.68 -4.67 -2.32
CA LYS A 344 -59.43 -5.73 -1.60
C LYS A 344 -60.18 -5.21 -0.37
N GLY A 345 -59.68 -4.15 0.26
CA GLY A 345 -60.35 -3.47 1.35
C GLY A 345 -61.59 -2.71 0.89
N GLU A 346 -61.53 -2.10 -0.30
CA GLU A 346 -62.62 -1.38 -0.94
C GLU A 346 -63.72 -2.34 -1.42
N GLU A 347 -63.38 -3.42 -2.13
CA GLU A 347 -64.32 -4.47 -2.53
C GLU A 347 -65.07 -5.08 -1.32
N ARG A 348 -64.36 -5.27 -0.19
CA ARG A 348 -64.98 -5.76 1.06
C ARG A 348 -65.92 -4.74 1.72
N ARG A 349 -65.70 -3.44 1.51
CA ARG A 349 -66.58 -2.37 2.01
C ARG A 349 -67.81 -2.23 1.13
N GLU A 350 -67.66 -2.36 -0.19
CA GLU A 350 -68.78 -2.37 -1.14
C GLU A 350 -69.69 -3.58 -0.93
N ALA A 351 -69.13 -4.79 -0.82
CA ALA A 351 -69.92 -6.00 -0.56
C ALA A 351 -70.73 -5.92 0.75
N LYS A 352 -70.13 -5.35 1.83
CA LYS A 352 -70.84 -5.11 3.09
C LYS A 352 -71.88 -3.99 3.00
N GLY A 353 -71.71 -3.05 2.06
CA GLY A 353 -72.68 -1.98 1.78
C GLY A 353 -73.90 -2.50 1.03
N GLU A 354 -73.72 -3.45 0.11
CA GLU A 354 -74.80 -4.10 -0.62
C GLU A 354 -75.60 -5.07 0.26
N GLU A 355 -74.93 -5.83 1.13
CA GLU A 355 -75.57 -6.74 2.09
C GLU A 355 -76.49 -5.98 3.07
N ARG A 356 -76.06 -4.80 3.53
CA ARG A 356 -76.88 -3.90 4.37
C ARG A 356 -78.08 -3.28 3.63
N ARG A 357 -78.01 -3.11 2.30
CA ARG A 357 -79.14 -2.63 1.50
C ARG A 357 -80.14 -3.73 1.15
N GLY A 358 -79.75 -5.00 1.28
CA GLY A 358 -80.63 -6.15 1.10
C GLY A 358 -81.51 -6.46 2.32
N GLU A 359 -81.07 -6.12 3.54
CA GLU A 359 -81.82 -6.32 4.79
C GLU A 359 -82.87 -5.23 5.08
N GLU A 360 -82.89 -4.12 4.35
CA GLU A 360 -83.86 -3.01 4.49
C GLU A 360 -85.01 -3.03 3.46
N ARG A 361 -85.18 -4.13 2.71
CA ARG A 361 -86.33 -4.39 1.83
C ARG A 361 -87.11 -5.61 2.30
#